data_AF-A0A6G7XC59-F1
#
_entry.id   AF-A0A6G7XC59-F1
#
_cell.length_a   1.000
_cell.length_b   1.000
_cell.length_c   1.000
_cell.angle_alpha   90.00
_cell.angle_beta   90.00
_cell.angle_gamma   90.00
#
_symmetry.space_group_name_H-M   'P 1'
#
loop_
_entity.id
_entity.type
_entity.pdbx_description
1 polymer ?
#
loop_
_entity_poly.entity_id
_entity_poly.type
_entity_poly.pdbx_seq_one_letter_code
_entity_poly.pdbx_strand_id
1 'polypeptide(L)'
;MSNPTQERTDLANKVINSRFATTKFKAGYDLNDVDDFLDTVARQLRDEPRAEVIAKTIKNAAFRQTKWRDGYNSEQVDRFLDELVKTLRTWQDPDLNLLA
;
A
#
# COMPACT_ATOMS: atom_id res chain seq x y z
N MET A 1 0.96 21.27 -12.04
CA MET A 1 1.31 19.85 -12.19
C MET A 1 2.34 19.54 -11.12
N SER A 2 2.02 18.66 -10.17
CA SER A 2 3.01 18.24 -9.17
C SER A 2 4.09 17.40 -9.86
N ASN A 3 5.33 17.48 -9.38
CA ASN A 3 6.42 16.65 -9.91
C ASN A 3 6.12 15.17 -9.63
N PRO A 4 6.16 14.26 -10.61
CA PRO A 4 5.92 12.82 -10.38
C PRO A 4 6.78 12.22 -9.26
N THR A 5 8.00 12.74 -9.07
CA THR A 5 8.91 12.33 -7.98
C THR A 5 8.38 12.76 -6.61
N GLN A 6 7.77 13.95 -6.53
CA GLN A 6 7.17 14.46 -5.30
C GLN A 6 5.93 13.64 -4.93
N GLU A 7 5.03 13.38 -5.88
CA GLU A 7 3.82 12.58 -5.65
C GLU A 7 4.15 11.18 -5.12
N ARG A 8 5.20 10.55 -5.66
CA ARG A 8 5.72 9.26 -5.18
C ARG A 8 6.28 9.35 -3.76
N THR A 9 7.04 10.39 -3.48
CA THR A 9 7.61 10.62 -2.15
C THR A 9 6.51 10.85 -1.10
N ASP A 10 5.50 11.63 -1.45
CA ASP A 10 4.34 11.90 -0.59
C ASP A 10 3.54 10.62 -0.32
N LEU A 11 3.35 9.79 -1.35
CA LEU A 11 2.69 8.49 -1.20
C LEU A 11 3.52 7.54 -0.33
N ALA A 12 4.85 7.48 -0.50
CA ALA A 12 5.73 6.69 0.36
C ALA A 12 5.67 7.14 1.82
N ASN A 13 5.62 8.46 2.06
CA ASN A 13 5.45 9.02 3.40
C ASN A 13 4.07 8.69 3.99
N LYS A 14 3.01 8.67 3.18
CA LYS A 14 1.69 8.22 3.62
C LYS A 14 1.72 6.74 4.04
N VAL A 15 2.43 5.90 3.30
CA VAL A 15 2.59 4.47 3.61
C VAL A 15 3.30 4.25 4.95
N ILE A 16 4.47 4.86 5.15
CA ILE A 16 5.27 4.67 6.38
C ILE A 16 4.57 5.20 7.65
N ASN A 17 3.75 6.25 7.49
CA ASN A 17 3.03 6.87 8.60
C ASN A 17 1.62 6.29 8.80
N SER A 18 1.21 5.32 7.99
CA SER A 18 -0.09 4.67 8.16
C SER A 18 -0.14 3.92 9.49
N ARG A 19 -1.30 3.95 10.14
CA ARG A 19 -1.55 3.28 11.43
C ARG A 19 -2.92 2.63 11.36
N PHE A 20 -3.01 1.40 11.84
CA PHE A 20 -4.26 0.64 11.89
C PHE A 20 -4.63 0.34 13.34
N ALA A 21 -5.92 0.26 13.60
CA ALA A 21 -6.41 -0.17 14.90
C ALA A 21 -6.03 -1.64 15.14
N THR A 22 -5.62 -1.96 16.37
CA THR A 22 -5.39 -3.34 16.79
C THR A 22 -6.71 -3.98 17.22
N THR A 23 -6.91 -5.25 16.88
CA THR A 23 -8.02 -6.07 17.37
C THR A 23 -7.52 -7.19 18.27
N LYS A 24 -8.26 -7.45 19.36
CA LYS A 24 -8.02 -8.58 20.29
C LYS A 24 -9.12 -9.66 20.27
N PHE A 25 -10.31 -9.31 19.78
CA PHE A 25 -11.51 -10.17 19.82
C PHE A 25 -11.88 -10.79 18.48
N LYS A 26 -11.26 -10.31 17.39
CA LYS A 26 -11.42 -10.81 16.02
C LYS A 26 -10.05 -11.12 15.45
N ALA A 27 -9.99 -12.06 14.50
CA ALA A 27 -8.77 -12.33 13.75
C ALA A 27 -8.29 -11.04 13.07
N GLY A 28 -7.01 -10.75 13.22
CA GLY A 28 -6.33 -9.65 12.54
C GLY A 28 -5.16 -10.16 11.71
N TYR A 29 -4.53 -9.28 10.95
CA TYR A 29 -3.25 -9.58 10.32
C TYR A 29 -2.11 -9.38 11.31
N ASP A 30 -1.08 -10.21 11.21
CA ASP A 30 0.14 -10.09 12.03
C ASP A 30 0.77 -8.71 11.81
N LEU A 31 1.02 -8.01 12.92
CA LEU A 31 1.52 -6.63 12.90
C LEU A 31 2.84 -6.53 12.13
N ASN A 32 3.76 -7.48 12.36
CA ASN A 32 5.08 -7.44 11.74
C ASN A 32 4.99 -7.71 10.24
N ASP A 33 4.15 -8.67 9.82
CA ASP A 33 3.98 -8.97 8.40
C ASP A 33 3.45 -7.74 7.63
N VAL A 34 2.52 -6.98 8.24
CA VAL A 34 1.98 -5.76 7.65
C VAL A 34 3.05 -4.66 7.63
N ASP A 35 3.73 -4.41 8.75
CA ASP A 35 4.73 -3.34 8.85
C ASP A 35 5.91 -3.58 7.88
N ASP A 36 6.46 -4.80 7.83
CA ASP A 36 7.54 -5.19 6.90
C ASP A 36 7.12 -5.02 5.44
N PHE A 37 5.86 -5.31 5.13
CA PHE A 37 5.30 -5.14 3.81
C PHE A 37 5.14 -3.66 3.43
N LEU A 38 4.65 -2.82 4.35
CA LEU A 38 4.54 -1.39 4.11
C LEU A 38 5.90 -0.73 3.91
N ASP A 39 6.93 -1.16 4.63
CA ASP A 39 8.32 -0.73 4.39
C ASP A 39 8.79 -1.10 2.98
N THR A 40 8.43 -2.29 2.51
CA THR A 40 8.74 -2.75 1.16
C THR A 40 8.04 -1.90 0.09
N VAL A 41 6.76 -1.59 0.29
CA VAL A 41 6.00 -0.72 -0.62
C VAL A 41 6.58 0.70 -0.62
N ALA A 42 6.91 1.27 0.54
CA ALA A 42 7.48 2.61 0.64
C ALA A 42 8.84 2.72 -0.08
N ARG A 43 9.65 1.66 -0.01
CA ARG A 43 10.91 1.57 -0.77
C ARG A 43 10.65 1.50 -2.27
N GLN A 44 9.75 0.62 -2.73
CA GLN A 44 9.41 0.53 -4.14
C GLN A 44 8.84 1.84 -4.71
N LEU A 45 8.03 2.57 -3.94
CA LEU A 45 7.51 3.88 -4.36
C LEU A 45 8.63 4.91 -4.64
N ARG A 46 9.77 4.78 -3.98
CA ARG A 46 10.94 5.65 -4.20
C ARG A 46 11.84 5.16 -5.34
N ASP A 47 12.00 3.86 -5.48
CA ASP A 47 13.06 3.27 -6.30
C ASP A 47 12.57 2.67 -7.63
N GLU A 48 11.30 2.26 -7.72
CA GLU A 48 10.72 1.62 -8.91
C GLU A 48 9.89 2.63 -9.72
N PRO A 49 10.31 2.99 -10.95
CA PRO A 49 9.59 3.94 -11.78
C PRO A 49 8.25 3.40 -12.32
N ARG A 50 8.05 2.08 -12.35
CA ARG A 50 6.85 1.43 -12.91
C ARG A 50 5.78 1.22 -11.85
N ALA A 51 4.72 2.03 -11.91
CA ALA A 51 3.61 1.94 -10.97
C ALA A 51 2.91 0.56 -11.01
N GLU A 52 2.95 -0.14 -12.14
CA GLU A 52 2.31 -1.45 -12.34
C GLU A 52 3.00 -2.55 -11.54
N VAL A 53 4.32 -2.46 -11.40
CA VAL A 53 5.13 -3.40 -10.61
C VAL A 53 4.78 -3.25 -9.13
N ILE A 54 4.64 -2.01 -8.66
CA ILE A 54 4.25 -1.70 -7.28
C ILE A 54 2.82 -2.16 -7.02
N ALA A 55 1.88 -1.85 -7.93
CA ALA A 55 0.48 -2.22 -7.79
C ALA A 55 0.30 -3.76 -7.76
N LYS A 56 1.09 -4.49 -8.56
CA LYS A 56 1.12 -5.96 -8.53
C LYS A 56 1.66 -6.49 -7.20
N THR A 57 2.70 -5.86 -6.65
CA THR A 57 3.23 -6.21 -5.32
C THR A 57 2.15 -6.06 -4.25
N ILE A 58 1.43 -4.94 -4.25
CA ILE A 58 0.33 -4.66 -3.29
C ILE A 58 -0.81 -5.67 -3.42
N LYS A 59 -1.25 -5.99 -4.64
CA LYS A 59 -2.34 -6.97 -4.86
C LYS A 59 -2.01 -8.39 -4.45
N ASN A 60 -0.72 -8.75 -4.46
CA ASN A 60 -0.26 -10.08 -4.08
C ASN A 60 0.10 -10.17 -2.59
N ALA A 61 -0.13 -9.10 -1.82
CA ALA A 61 0.11 -9.11 -0.39
C ALA A 61 -0.74 -10.20 0.28
N ALA A 62 -0.11 -10.99 1.13
CA ALA A 62 -0.76 -11.99 1.95
C ALA A 62 -0.11 -11.97 3.33
N PHE A 63 -0.93 -11.81 4.36
CA PHE A 63 -0.48 -11.68 5.75
C PHE A 63 -0.94 -12.88 6.58
N ARG A 64 -0.12 -13.31 7.53
CA ARG A 64 -0.54 -14.35 8.48
C ARG A 64 -1.68 -13.82 9.33
N GLN A 65 -2.71 -14.65 9.54
CA GLN A 65 -3.79 -14.33 10.46
C GLN A 65 -3.38 -14.66 11.90
N THR A 66 -3.69 -13.77 12.83
CA THR A 66 -3.52 -13.98 14.25
C THR A 66 -4.87 -14.21 14.91
N LYS A 67 -5.02 -15.29 15.68
CA LYS A 67 -6.25 -15.60 16.45
C LYS A 67 -6.09 -15.44 17.96
N TRP A 68 -4.85 -15.42 18.46
CA TRP A 68 -4.53 -15.45 19.90
C TRP A 68 -3.57 -14.33 20.34
N ARG A 69 -3.18 -13.44 19.43
CA ARG A 69 -2.31 -12.28 19.69
C ARG A 69 -2.91 -11.05 19.01
N ASP A 70 -2.54 -9.87 19.48
CA ASP A 70 -2.93 -8.60 18.85
C ASP A 70 -2.53 -8.64 17.36
N GLY A 71 -3.47 -8.25 16.49
CA GLY A 71 -3.24 -8.07 15.06
C GLY A 71 -3.87 -6.78 14.58
N TYR A 72 -3.41 -6.26 13.46
CA TYR A 72 -4.08 -5.12 12.84
C TYR A 72 -5.43 -5.55 12.31
N ASN A 73 -6.40 -4.63 12.37
CA ASN A 73 -7.70 -4.83 11.76
C ASN A 73 -7.53 -5.05 10.26
N SER A 74 -7.84 -6.26 9.79
CA SER A 74 -7.65 -6.66 8.39
C SER A 74 -8.44 -5.79 7.43
N GLU A 75 -9.68 -5.41 7.76
CA GLU A 75 -10.51 -4.54 6.91
C GLU A 75 -9.89 -3.15 6.70
N GLN A 76 -9.20 -2.60 7.72
CA GLN A 76 -8.50 -1.33 7.59
C GLN A 76 -7.24 -1.46 6.73
N VAL A 77 -6.49 -2.56 6.90
CA VAL A 77 -5.30 -2.85 6.08
C VAL A 77 -5.70 -3.05 4.63
N ASP A 78 -6.66 -3.93 4.36
CA ASP A 78 -7.15 -4.25 3.00
C ASP A 78 -7.65 -3.00 2.28
N ARG A 79 -8.48 -2.20 2.95
CA ARG A 79 -8.96 -0.93 2.40
C ARG A 79 -7.81 0.02 2.06
N PHE A 80 -6.81 0.13 2.92
CA PHE A 80 -5.67 0.99 2.68
C PHE A 80 -4.87 0.52 1.46
N LEU A 81 -4.59 -0.78 1.34
CA LEU A 81 -3.89 -1.37 0.20
C LEU A 81 -4.68 -1.17 -1.10
N ASP A 82 -6.01 -1.30 -1.07
CA ASP A 82 -6.87 -1.01 -2.21
C ASP A 82 -6.77 0.44 -2.66
N GLU A 83 -6.75 1.40 -1.74
CA GLU A 83 -6.58 2.82 -2.06
C GLU A 83 -5.21 3.12 -2.66
N LEU A 84 -4.15 2.45 -2.22
CA LEU A 84 -2.82 2.56 -2.84
C LEU A 84 -2.85 2.04 -4.29
N VAL A 85 -3.47 0.89 -4.53
CA VAL A 85 -3.60 0.32 -5.89
C VAL A 85 -4.41 1.25 -6.80
N LYS A 86 -5.51 1.84 -6.30
CA LYS A 86 -6.28 2.85 -7.04
C LYS A 86 -5.41 4.04 -7.39
N THR A 87 -4.65 4.57 -6.44
CA THR A 87 -3.74 5.70 -6.66
C THR A 87 -2.70 5.36 -7.74
N LEU A 88 -2.04 4.20 -7.64
CA LEU A 88 -1.04 3.76 -8.62
C LEU A 88 -1.61 3.55 -10.03
N ARG A 89 -2.89 3.14 -10.14
CA ARG A 89 -3.58 3.01 -11.43
C ARG A 89 -3.80 4.36 -12.10
N THR A 90 -4.08 5.42 -11.33
CA THR A 90 -4.23 6.77 -11.92
C THR A 90 -2.94 7.28 -12.58
N TRP A 91 -1.78 6.78 -12.16
CA TRP A 91 -0.48 7.08 -12.78
C TRP A 91 -0.21 6.24 -14.04
N GLN A 92 -1.01 5.20 -14.25
CA GLN A 92 -0.83 4.14 -15.23
C GLN A 92 -1.86 4.21 -16.38
N ASP A 93 -2.85 5.08 -16.30
CA ASP A 93 -3.85 5.33 -17.35
C ASP A 93 -3.42 6.53 -18.24
N PRO A 94 -2.66 6.28 -19.32
CA PRO A 94 -2.35 7.23 -20.36
C PRO A 94 -3.42 7.27 -21.47
N ASP A 95 -4.70 6.98 -21.24
CA ASP A 95 -5.77 7.34 -22.21
C ASP A 95 -6.24 8.81 -22.09
N LEU A 96 -5.54 9.60 -21.28
CA LEU A 96 -5.30 11.04 -21.47
C LEU A 96 -3.98 11.35 -22.22
N ASN A 97 -3.32 10.34 -22.77
CA ASN A 97 -2.03 10.41 -23.48
C ASN A 97 -2.16 9.92 -24.94
N LEU A 98 -3.39 9.80 -25.47
CA LEU A 98 -3.69 9.40 -26.86
C LEU A 98 -4.64 10.39 -27.60
N LEU A 99 -4.75 11.64 -27.14
CA LEU A 99 -5.30 12.76 -27.95
C LEU A 99 -4.23 13.80 -28.33
N ALA A 100 -2.97 13.38 -28.45
CA ALA A 100 -1.87 14.18 -29.01
C ALA A 100 -1.13 13.37 -30.08
#